data_AF-A0A2V6WW97-F1
#
_entry.id   AF-A0A2V6WW97-F1
#
_cell.length_a   1.000
_cell.length_b   1.000
_cell.length_c   1.000
_cell.angle_alpha   90.00
_cell.angle_beta   90.00
_cell.angle_gamma   90.00
#
_symmetry.space_group_name_H-M   'P 1'
#
loop_
_entity.id
_entity.type
_entity.pdbx_description
1 polymer ?
#
loop_
_entity_poly.entity_id
_entity_poly.type
_entity_poly.pdbx_seq_one_letter_code
_entity_poly.pdbx_strand_id
1 'polypeptide(L)'
;MPRLRVGVVFGGRSGEHEVSLASAASVIAALEELGHAVVPLGIARSGRWVVGGDPLRALAADARVALPSGDADGAVKKALADRAEAVDTASGQSLVRTE
;
A
#
# COMPACT_ATOMS: atom_id res chain seq x y z
N MET A 1 -12.11 -4.59 20.65
CA MET A 1 -13.14 -4.52 19.57
C MET A 1 -13.22 -5.87 18.87
N PRO A 2 -14.37 -6.28 18.34
CA PRO A 2 -14.46 -7.53 17.58
C PRO A 2 -13.64 -7.45 16.29
N ARG A 3 -12.96 -8.55 15.96
CA ARG A 3 -12.19 -8.70 14.72
C ARG A 3 -13.12 -8.62 13.52
N LEU A 4 -13.04 -7.51 12.78
CA LEU A 4 -13.74 -7.33 11.52
C LEU A 4 -13.16 -8.22 10.43
N ARG A 5 -14.03 -8.61 9.49
CA ARG A 5 -13.67 -9.38 8.30
C ARG A 5 -13.73 -8.45 7.10
N VAL A 6 -12.58 -8.11 6.53
CA VAL A 6 -12.42 -6.99 5.59
C VAL A 6 -12.04 -7.51 4.21
N GLY A 7 -12.86 -7.22 3.20
CA GLY A 7 -12.54 -7.52 1.80
C GLY A 7 -11.67 -6.42 1.19
N VAL A 8 -10.55 -6.77 0.59
CA VAL A 8 -9.66 -5.82 -0.10
C VAL A 8 -9.68 -6.13 -1.59
N VAL A 9 -10.25 -5.23 -2.38
CA VAL A 9 -10.34 -5.36 -3.85
C VAL A 9 -9.20 -4.61 -4.52
N PHE A 10 -8.52 -5.24 -5.48
CA PHE A 10 -7.33 -4.66 -6.12
C PHE A 10 -7.08 -5.17 -7.54
N GLY A 11 -6.14 -4.52 -8.23
CA GLY A 11 -5.76 -4.78 -9.62
C GLY A 11 -6.67 -4.04 -10.59
N GLY A 12 -7.31 -4.79 -11.49
CA GLY A 12 -8.28 -4.29 -12.45
C GLY A 12 -7.76 -4.16 -13.87
N ARG A 13 -8.68 -3.90 -14.81
CA ARG A 13 -8.39 -3.58 -16.21
C ARG A 13 -8.09 -2.09 -16.35
N SER A 14 -6.93 -1.69 -15.85
CA SER A 14 -6.43 -0.31 -15.84
C SER A 14 -4.92 -0.27 -16.11
N GLY A 15 -4.42 0.90 -16.54
CA GLY A 15 -2.98 1.20 -16.59
C GLY A 15 -2.34 1.28 -15.20
N GLU A 16 -3.15 1.42 -14.13
CA GLU A 16 -2.70 1.50 -12.74
C GLU A 16 -2.74 0.15 -12.01
N HIS A 17 -2.83 -0.96 -12.76
CA HIS A 17 -2.96 -2.30 -12.19
C HIS A 17 -1.82 -2.62 -11.18
N GLU A 18 -0.57 -2.37 -11.53
CA GLU A 18 0.59 -2.59 -10.65
C GLU A 18 0.56 -1.71 -9.41
N VAL A 19 0.16 -0.44 -9.58
CA VAL A 19 0.01 0.51 -8.48
C VAL A 19 -1.05 0.00 -7.50
N SER A 20 -2.16 -0.53 -8.01
CA SER A 20 -3.20 -1.14 -7.19
C SER A 20 -2.71 -2.40 -6.46
N LEU A 21 -1.88 -3.25 -7.09
CA LEU A 21 -1.27 -4.42 -6.43
C LEU A 21 -0.34 -3.99 -5.29
N ALA A 22 0.56 -3.03 -5.54
CA ALA A 22 1.47 -2.52 -4.51
C ALA A 22 0.71 -1.88 -3.33
N SER A 23 -0.33 -1.09 -3.63
CA SER A 23 -1.17 -0.47 -2.61
C SER A 23 -1.91 -1.52 -1.77
N ALA A 24 -2.43 -2.56 -2.41
CA ALA A 24 -3.13 -3.65 -1.73
C ALA A 24 -2.21 -4.41 -0.77
N ALA A 25 -0.94 -4.62 -1.13
CA ALA A 25 0.04 -5.27 -0.26
C ALA A 25 0.20 -4.53 1.08
N SER A 26 0.43 -3.21 1.04
CA SER A 26 0.55 -2.39 2.24
C SER A 26 -0.75 -2.34 3.06
N VAL A 27 -1.91 -2.25 2.39
CA VAL A 27 -3.22 -2.25 3.07
C VAL A 27 -3.49 -3.58 3.78
N ILE A 28 -3.24 -4.71 3.10
CA ILE A 28 -3.44 -6.05 3.67
C ILE A 28 -2.53 -6.23 4.89
N ALA A 29 -1.24 -5.91 4.78
CA ALA A 29 -0.29 -6.02 5.88
C ALA A 29 -0.74 -5.19 7.09
N ALA A 30 -1.15 -3.93 6.88
CA ALA A 30 -1.63 -3.07 7.97
C ALA A 30 -2.92 -3.59 8.62
N LEU A 31 -3.86 -4.13 7.84
CA LEU A 31 -5.10 -4.70 8.37
C LEU A 31 -4.84 -5.98 9.19
N GLU A 32 -3.91 -6.82 8.74
CA GLU A 32 -3.48 -8.01 9.48
C GLU A 32 -2.78 -7.64 10.79
N GLU A 33 -1.91 -6.62 10.80
CA GLU A 33 -1.26 -6.08 12.00
C GLU A 33 -2.29 -5.54 13.02
N LEU A 34 -3.36 -4.90 12.52
CA LEU A 34 -4.50 -4.45 13.34
C LEU A 34 -5.39 -5.60 13.84
N GLY A 35 -5.09 -6.84 13.47
CA GLY A 35 -5.79 -8.04 13.92
C GLY A 35 -7.12 -8.28 13.19
N HIS A 36 -7.29 -7.74 11.98
CA HIS A 36 -8.46 -7.99 11.14
C HIS A 36 -8.31 -9.28 10.32
N ALA A 37 -9.44 -9.92 9.99
CA ALA A 37 -9.47 -11.05 9.08
C ALA A 37 -9.62 -10.54 7.64
N VAL A 38 -8.51 -10.51 6.88
CA VAL A 38 -8.51 -9.95 5.53
C VAL A 38 -8.89 -10.98 4.48
N VAL A 39 -9.72 -10.59 3.51
CA VAL A 39 -10.13 -11.40 2.37
C VAL A 39 -9.66 -10.70 1.08
N PRO A 40 -8.56 -11.14 0.46
CA PRO A 40 -8.06 -10.54 -0.78
C PRO A 40 -8.94 -10.91 -1.98
N LEU A 41 -9.27 -9.92 -2.81
CA LEU A 41 -10.13 -10.03 -3.98
C LEU A 41 -9.43 -9.38 -5.19
N GLY A 42 -8.70 -10.18 -5.96
CA GLY A 42 -7.92 -9.67 -7.09
C GLY A 42 -8.74 -9.59 -8.37
N ILE A 43 -8.47 -8.59 -9.22
CA ILE A 43 -8.98 -8.49 -10.58
C ILE A 43 -7.79 -8.45 -11.54
N ALA A 44 -7.66 -9.45 -12.42
CA ALA A 44 -6.62 -9.48 -13.44
C ALA A 44 -6.81 -8.37 -14.48
N ARG A 45 -5.77 -8.09 -15.29
CA ARG A 45 -5.88 -7.14 -16.42
C ARG A 45 -6.96 -7.50 -17.43
N SER A 46 -7.27 -8.79 -17.56
CA SER A 46 -8.38 -9.28 -18.40
C SER A 46 -9.77 -8.92 -17.84
N GLY A 47 -9.85 -8.41 -16.62
CA GLY A 47 -11.10 -8.22 -15.87
C GLY A 47 -11.56 -9.49 -15.14
N ARG A 48 -10.81 -10.60 -15.22
CA ARG A 48 -11.12 -11.84 -14.50
C ARG A 48 -10.89 -11.65 -13.00
N TRP A 49 -11.87 -12.07 -12.20
CA TRP A 49 -11.74 -12.13 -10.75
C TRP A 49 -10.88 -13.33 -10.32
N VAL A 50 -9.98 -13.10 -9.37
CA VAL A 50 -9.10 -14.09 -8.75
C VAL A 50 -9.38 -14.09 -7.26
N VAL A 51 -9.90 -15.21 -6.76
CA VAL A 51 -10.32 -15.40 -5.37
C VAL A 51 -9.86 -16.76 -4.86
N GLY A 52 -9.64 -16.86 -3.54
CA GLY A 52 -9.08 -18.06 -2.92
C GLY A 52 -7.56 -18.15 -3.10
N GLY A 53 -6.90 -18.91 -2.21
CA GLY A 53 -5.45 -18.94 -2.14
C GLY A 53 -4.86 -17.55 -1.83
N ASP A 54 -3.90 -17.12 -2.64
CA ASP A 54 -3.24 -15.80 -2.54
C ASP A 54 -3.35 -15.03 -3.87
N PRO A 55 -4.48 -14.32 -4.10
CA PRO A 55 -4.69 -13.56 -5.32
C PRO A 55 -3.67 -12.44 -5.53
N LEU A 56 -3.17 -11.84 -4.44
CA LEU A 56 -2.19 -10.75 -4.52
C LEU A 56 -0.88 -11.27 -5.10
N ARG A 57 -0.38 -12.38 -4.58
CA ARG A 57 0.86 -13.00 -5.05
C ARG A 57 0.72 -13.59 -6.45
N ALA A 58 -0.44 -14.18 -6.78
CA ALA A 58 -0.72 -14.68 -8.12
C ALA A 58 -0.70 -13.56 -9.17
N LEU A 59 -1.37 -12.43 -8.90
CA LEU A 59 -1.42 -11.30 -9.83
C LEU A 59 -0.10 -10.51 -9.87
N ALA A 60 0.61 -10.39 -8.75
CA ALA A 60 1.93 -9.76 -8.73
C ALA A 60 2.97 -10.54 -9.54
N ALA A 61 2.94 -11.88 -9.48
CA ALA A 61 3.80 -12.72 -10.30
C ALA A 61 3.52 -12.54 -11.80
N ASP A 62 2.23 -12.49 -12.19
CA ASP A 62 1.82 -12.24 -13.58
C ASP A 62 2.26 -10.85 -14.06
N ALA A 63 2.07 -9.82 -13.23
CA ALA A 63 2.44 -8.44 -13.53
C ALA A 63 3.95 -8.15 -13.38
N ARG A 64 4.76 -9.13 -12.92
CA ARG A 64 6.19 -8.97 -12.57
C ARG A 64 6.44 -7.82 -11.59
N VAL A 65 5.52 -7.64 -10.64
CA VAL A 65 5.63 -6.65 -9.57
C VAL A 65 6.28 -7.32 -8.37
N ALA A 66 7.37 -6.73 -7.88
CA ALA A 66 7.92 -7.10 -6.59
C ALA A 66 6.99 -6.56 -5.50
N LEU A 67 6.38 -7.45 -4.72
CA LEU A 67 5.63 -7.05 -3.54
C LEU A 67 6.61 -6.61 -2.44
N PRO A 68 6.29 -5.54 -1.69
CA PRO A 68 7.11 -5.17 -0.55
C PRO A 68 7.15 -6.33 0.44
N SER A 69 8.36 -6.83 0.72
CA SER A 69 8.61 -7.73 1.85
C SER A 69 8.28 -6.94 3.13
N GLY A 70 7.59 -7.57 4.09
CA GLY A 70 6.98 -6.94 5.28
C GLY A 70 7.88 -6.11 6.21
N ASP A 71 9.15 -5.88 5.85
CA ASP A 71 10.11 -5.04 6.58
C ASP A 71 10.35 -3.68 5.91
N ALA A 72 9.95 -3.50 4.64
CA ALA A 72 10.24 -2.30 3.86
C ALA A 72 9.32 -1.10 4.19
N ASP A 73 8.11 -1.33 4.68
CA ASP A 73 7.13 -0.28 4.99
C ASP A 73 7.58 0.61 6.15
N GLY A 74 8.34 0.08 7.10
CA GLY A 74 8.93 0.87 8.19
C GLY A 74 9.94 1.90 7.68
N ALA A 75 10.77 1.51 6.71
CA ALA A 75 11.77 2.39 6.10
C ALA A 75 11.11 3.46 5.20
N VAL A 76 10.06 3.11 4.46
CA VAL A 76 9.33 4.07 3.61
C VAL A 76 8.51 5.05 4.44
N LYS A 77 7.80 4.60 5.48
CA LYS A 77 7.08 5.47 6.42
C LYS A 77 8.05 6.42 7.13
N LYS A 78 9.20 5.91 7.58
CA LYS A 78 10.25 6.73 8.21
C LYS A 78 10.81 7.76 7.24
N ALA A 79 11.15 7.36 6.01
CA ALA A 79 11.69 8.29 5.00
C ALA A 79 10.68 9.36 4.57
N LEU A 80 9.38 9.04 4.53
CA LEU A 80 8.33 10.02 4.25
C LEU A 80 8.11 10.98 5.43
N ALA A 81 8.17 10.49 6.67
CA ALA A 81 8.10 11.31 7.88
C ALA A 81 9.32 12.25 7.98
N ASP A 82 10.53 11.73 7.79
CA ASP A 82 11.78 12.51 7.81
C ASP A 82 11.76 13.64 6.77
N ARG A 83 11.16 13.41 5.59
CA ARG A 83 10.99 14.42 4.55
C ARG A 83 9.91 15.45 4.87
N ALA A 84 8.82 15.04 5.53
CA ALA A 84 7.78 15.96 5.97
C ALA A 84 8.32 16.93 7.04
N GLU A 85 9.11 16.43 7.99
CA GLU A 85 9.74 17.25 9.04
C GLU A 85 10.82 18.20 8.47
N ALA A 86 11.58 17.75 7.47
CA ALA A 86 12.58 18.59 6.79
C ALA A 86 11.93 19.75 6.00
N VAL A 87 10.76 19.53 5.41
CA VAL A 87 10.00 20.56 4.67
C VAL A 87 9.39 21.60 5.62
N ASP A 88 8.94 21.18 6.81
CA ASP A 88 8.39 22.07 7.83
C ASP A 88 9.50 22.99 8.42
N THR A 89 10.69 22.43 8.66
CA THR A 89 11.84 23.18 9.17
C THR A 89 12.36 24.23 8.18
N ALA A 90 12.31 23.95 6.87
CA ALA A 90 12.72 24.89 5.82
C ALA A 90 11.72 26.05 5.63
N SER A 91 10.43 25.80 5.88
CA SER A 91 9.37 26.80 5.73
C SER A 91 9.33 27.79 6.91
N GLY A 92 9.78 27.37 8.09
CA GLY A 92 9.89 28.21 9.29
C GLY A 92 11.02 29.25 9.27
N GLN A 93 12.08 29.05 8.45
CA GLN A 93 13.24 29.96 8.42
C GLN A 93 13.12 31.11 7.41
N SER A 94 12.11 31.10 6.52
CA SER A 94 11.98 32.12 5.46
C SER A 94 11.17 33.36 5.84
N LEU A 95 10.65 33.47 7.07
CA LEU A 95 9.74 34.56 7.46
C LEU A 95 10.32 35.61 8.43
N VAL A 96 11.59 35.52 8.83
CA VAL A 96 12.25 36.61 9.58
C VAL A 96 13.07 37.46 8.62
N ARG A 97 12.39 38.33 7.87
CA ARG A 97 13.00 39.50 7.24
C ARG A 97 12.84 40.65 8.23
N THR A 98 13.87 40.91 9.03
CA THR A 98 13.97 42.10 9.86
C THR A 98 14.10 43.34 8.97
N GLU A 99 13.18 44.29 9.12
CA GLU A 99 13.42 45.72 8.84
C GLU A 99 14.24 46.35 9.99
#